data_AF-A0A151KUF8-F1
#
_entry.id   AF-A0A151KUF8-F1
#
_cell.length_a   1.000
_cell.length_b   1.000
_cell.length_c   1.000
_cell.angle_alpha   90.00
_cell.angle_beta   90.00
_cell.angle_gamma   90.00
#
_symmetry.space_group_name_H-M   'P 1'
#
loop_
_entity.id
_entity.type
_entity.pdbx_description
1 polymer ?
#
loop_
_entity_poly.entity_id
_entity_poly.type
_entity_poly.pdbx_seq_one_letter_code
_entity_poly.pdbx_strand_id
1 'polypeptide(L)'
;MKTNLELNTEISKCLDQLEKNYCNSRPQLNKHGVWLFLATLGCWSVPETYYQLAAVFITFYIFTSKAYPRVNGKVFINTFEVYKLWKLHQAEVLSLDERNFWRNTIIHVAFRKYSIFHDIKSCHHYYVAYLFLMATLFNVWSKI
;
A
#
# COMPACT_ATOMS: atom_id res chain seq x y z
N MET A 1 12.07 -3.81 31.86
CA MET A 1 11.46 -2.48 31.70
C MET A 1 12.32 -1.73 30.70
N LYS A 2 11.79 -1.38 29.51
CA LYS A 2 12.59 -0.67 28.50
C LYS A 2 12.91 0.74 29.00
N THR A 3 14.14 1.20 28.79
CA THR A 3 14.54 2.57 29.17
C THR A 3 14.02 3.58 28.14
N ASN A 4 13.86 4.84 28.57
CA ASN A 4 13.35 5.92 27.72
C ASN A 4 14.20 6.10 26.43
N LEU A 5 15.52 5.95 26.54
CA LEU A 5 16.45 6.00 25.40
C LEU A 5 16.21 4.86 24.38
N GLU A 6 15.96 3.64 24.87
CA GLU A 6 15.69 2.48 24.01
C GLU A 6 14.37 2.66 23.24
N LEU A 7 13.35 3.21 23.89
CA LEU A 7 12.04 3.46 23.31
C LEU A 7 12.10 4.55 22.23
N ASN A 8 12.79 5.65 22.49
CA ASN A 8 13.03 6.71 21.50
C ASN A 8 13.82 6.20 20.29
N THR A 9 14.84 5.36 20.51
CA THR A 9 15.63 4.76 19.42
C THR A 9 14.80 3.80 18.57
N GLU A 10 13.90 3.03 19.21
CA GLU A 10 13.01 2.09 18.52
C GLU A 10 11.96 2.80 17.66
N ILE A 11 11.37 3.90 18.16
CA ILE A 11 10.40 4.71 17.40
C ILE A 11 11.08 5.34 16.18
N SER A 12 12.27 5.94 16.35
CA SER A 12 13.04 6.51 15.25
C SER A 12 13.40 5.48 14.18
N LYS A 13 13.88 4.30 14.59
CA LYS A 13 14.19 3.21 13.63
C LYS A 13 12.96 2.74 12.86
N CYS A 14 11.82 2.63 13.54
CA CYS A 14 10.56 2.22 12.92
C CYS A 14 10.10 3.26 11.87
N LEU A 15 10.22 4.56 12.18
CA LEU A 15 9.93 5.65 11.25
C LEU A 15 10.84 5.65 10.02
N ASP A 16 12.15 5.50 10.20
CA ASP A 16 13.14 5.45 9.11
C ASP A 16 12.88 4.25 8.18
N GLN A 17 12.57 3.09 8.75
CA GLN A 17 12.19 1.92 7.96
C GLN A 17 10.91 2.17 7.18
N LEU A 18 9.91 2.80 7.79
CA LEU A 18 8.69 3.20 7.12
C LEU A 18 8.98 4.17 5.98
N GLU A 19 9.90 5.13 6.14
CA GLU A 19 10.27 6.05 5.06
C GLU A 19 10.97 5.36 3.89
N LYS A 20 11.98 4.52 4.17
CA LYS A 20 12.68 3.76 3.14
C LYS A 20 11.74 2.83 2.36
N ASN A 21 10.85 2.13 3.05
CA ASN A 21 9.92 1.20 2.41
C ASN A 21 8.93 1.91 1.48
N TYR A 22 8.49 3.11 1.86
CA TYR A 22 7.62 3.95 1.05
C TYR A 22 8.32 4.48 -0.21
N CYS A 23 9.53 5.03 -0.07
CA CYS A 23 10.29 5.56 -1.21
C CYS A 23 10.64 4.46 -2.23
N ASN A 24 10.97 3.25 -1.77
CA ASN A 24 11.38 2.16 -2.65
C ASN A 24 10.22 1.45 -3.37
N SER A 25 8.99 1.55 -2.84
CA SER A 25 7.83 0.83 -3.39
C SER A 25 7.14 1.61 -4.53
N ARG A 26 7.17 2.95 -4.51
CA ARG A 26 6.53 3.81 -5.53
C ARG A 26 6.99 3.59 -6.99
N PRO A 27 8.29 3.51 -7.32
CA PRO A 27 8.72 3.31 -8.71
C PRO A 27 8.36 1.92 -9.25
N GLN A 28 8.15 0.93 -8.38
CA GLN A 28 7.76 -0.42 -8.77
C GLN A 28 6.27 -0.49 -9.13
N LEU A 29 5.40 0.24 -8.43
CA LEU A 29 3.97 0.29 -8.74
C LEU A 29 3.67 0.82 -10.15
N ASN A 30 4.37 1.86 -10.61
CA ASN A 30 4.17 2.39 -11.97
C ASN A 30 4.53 1.37 -13.05
N LYS A 31 5.62 0.61 -12.86
CA LYS A 31 5.97 -0.50 -13.77
C LYS A 31 4.89 -1.59 -13.75
N HIS A 32 4.39 -1.94 -12.57
CA HIS A 32 3.30 -2.91 -12.45
C HIS A 32 1.99 -2.43 -13.10
N GLY A 33 1.72 -1.13 -13.15
CA GLY A 33 0.58 -0.56 -13.88
C GLY A 33 0.62 -0.84 -15.38
N VAL A 34 1.79 -0.73 -16.03
CA VAL A 34 1.93 -1.06 -17.46
C VAL A 34 1.71 -2.55 -17.70
N TRP A 35 2.25 -3.42 -16.84
CA TRP A 35 2.03 -4.86 -16.92
C TRP A 35 0.56 -5.24 -16.68
N LEU A 36 -0.14 -4.54 -15.78
CA LEU A 36 -1.57 -4.72 -15.54
C LEU A 36 -2.38 -4.38 -16.79
N PHE A 37 -2.05 -3.27 -17.45
CA PHE A 37 -2.69 -2.89 -18.69
C PHE A 37 -2.49 -3.94 -19.79
N LEU A 38 -1.25 -4.42 -19.97
CA LEU A 38 -0.94 -5.45 -20.97
C LEU A 38 -1.64 -6.79 -20.67
N ALA A 39 -1.69 -7.20 -19.40
CA ALA A 39 -2.42 -8.41 -18.99
C ALA A 39 -3.93 -8.27 -19.23
N THR A 40 -4.49 -7.08 -19.01
CA THR A 40 -5.91 -6.78 -19.27
C THR A 40 -6.23 -6.89 -20.76
N LEU A 41 -5.36 -6.36 -21.63
CA LEU A 41 -5.50 -6.55 -23.09
C LEU A 41 -5.39 -8.02 -23.48
N GLY A 42 -4.49 -8.78 -22.86
CA GLY A 42 -4.39 -10.23 -23.06
C GLY A 42 -5.67 -10.99 -22.72
N CYS A 43 -6.42 -10.54 -21.71
CA CYS A 43 -7.73 -11.14 -21.36
C CYS A 43 -8.78 -10.94 -22.47
N TRP A 44 -8.65 -9.93 -23.33
CA TRP A 44 -9.56 -9.74 -24.47
C TRP A 44 -9.35 -10.73 -25.61
N SER A 45 -8.18 -11.36 -25.68
CA SER A 45 -7.88 -12.37 -26.69
C SER A 45 -8.52 -13.74 -26.38
N VAL A 46 -9.17 -13.90 -25.23
CA VAL A 46 -9.82 -15.15 -24.83
C VAL A 46 -11.21 -15.21 -25.49
N PRO A 47 -11.49 -16.20 -26.36
CA PRO A 47 -12.71 -16.22 -27.16
C PRO A 47 -13.98 -16.53 -26.36
N GLU A 48 -13.86 -17.26 -25.24
CA GLU A 48 -14.97 -17.71 -24.42
C GLU A 48 -15.18 -16.79 -23.20
N THR A 49 -16.39 -16.24 -23.03
CA THR A 49 -16.70 -15.22 -22.01
C THR A 49 -16.44 -15.68 -20.58
N TYR A 50 -16.69 -16.96 -20.27
CA TYR A 50 -16.44 -17.53 -18.93
C TYR A 50 -14.95 -17.61 -18.60
N TYR A 51 -14.12 -18.06 -19.55
CA TYR A 51 -12.67 -18.11 -19.36
C TYR A 51 -12.05 -16.71 -19.36
N GLN A 52 -12.62 -15.78 -20.13
CA GLN A 52 -12.26 -14.38 -20.10
C GLN A 52 -12.51 -13.77 -18.71
N LEU A 53 -13.68 -14.02 -18.11
CA LEU A 53 -13.98 -13.54 -16.76
C LEU A 53 -12.98 -14.10 -15.73
N ALA A 54 -12.68 -15.40 -15.80
CA ALA A 54 -11.69 -16.02 -14.93
C ALA A 54 -10.29 -15.38 -15.10
N ALA A 55 -9.86 -15.11 -16.34
CA ALA A 55 -8.58 -14.45 -16.62
C ALA A 55 -8.52 -13.02 -16.04
N VAL A 56 -9.62 -12.26 -16.14
CA VAL A 56 -9.73 -10.92 -15.55
C VAL A 56 -9.66 -11.00 -14.02
N PHE A 57 -10.34 -11.96 -13.38
CA PHE A 57 -10.28 -12.17 -11.92
C PHE A 57 -8.89 -12.58 -11.44
N ILE A 58 -8.22 -13.49 -12.16
CA ILE A 58 -6.86 -13.92 -11.82
C ILE A 58 -5.90 -12.73 -11.95
N THR A 59 -6.01 -11.95 -13.03
CA THR A 59 -5.23 -10.73 -13.24
C THR A 59 -5.46 -9.73 -12.10
N PHE A 60 -6.73 -9.49 -11.75
CA PHE A 60 -7.10 -8.64 -10.61
C PHE A 60 -6.44 -9.12 -9.32
N TYR A 61 -6.51 -10.41 -9.00
CA TYR A 61 -5.95 -10.99 -7.78
C TYR A 61 -4.42 -10.85 -7.74
N ILE A 62 -3.72 -11.22 -8.81
CA ILE A 62 -2.26 -11.14 -8.90
C ILE A 62 -1.79 -9.70 -8.73
N PHE A 63 -2.38 -8.75 -9.47
CA PHE A 63 -1.91 -7.37 -9.44
C PHE A 63 -2.36 -6.61 -8.19
N THR A 64 -3.48 -6.96 -7.58
CA THR A 64 -3.86 -6.45 -6.24
C THR A 64 -2.88 -6.95 -5.19
N SER A 65 -2.46 -8.22 -5.25
CA SER A 65 -1.46 -8.76 -4.31
C SER A 65 -0.05 -8.16 -4.45
N LYS A 66 0.26 -7.58 -5.61
CA LYS A 66 1.50 -6.85 -5.90
C LYS A 66 1.40 -5.34 -5.64
N ALA A 67 0.19 -4.80 -5.53
CA ALA A 67 -0.06 -3.40 -5.21
C ALA A 67 0.37 -3.07 -3.77
N TYR A 68 0.21 -4.03 -2.86
CA TYR A 68 0.62 -3.85 -1.48
C TYR A 68 2.14 -3.98 -1.36
N PRO A 69 2.82 -2.98 -0.77
CA PRO A 69 4.25 -3.08 -0.51
C PRO A 69 4.52 -4.33 0.34
N ARG A 70 5.50 -5.15 -0.04
CA ARG A 70 5.94 -6.29 0.77
C ARG A 70 7.27 -5.94 1.42
N VAL A 71 7.38 -6.14 2.72
CA VAL A 71 8.63 -5.98 3.48
C VAL A 71 8.91 -7.32 4.14
N ASN A 72 10.09 -7.89 3.88
CA ASN A 72 10.51 -9.21 4.38
C ASN A 72 9.49 -10.34 4.10
N GLY A 73 8.94 -10.38 2.88
CA GLY A 73 7.99 -11.43 2.46
C GLY A 73 6.58 -11.31 3.02
N LYS A 74 6.32 -10.36 3.94
CA LYS A 74 4.99 -10.09 4.49
C LYS A 74 4.38 -8.86 3.80
N VAL A 75 3.07 -8.91 3.58
CA VAL A 75 2.30 -7.74 3.12
C VAL A 75 2.47 -6.65 4.18
N PHE A 76 3.09 -5.54 3.82
CA PHE A 76 3.29 -4.40 4.69
C PHE A 76 1.96 -3.66 4.80
N ILE A 77 1.14 -4.11 5.74
CA ILE A 77 -0.10 -3.42 6.08
C ILE A 77 0.30 -2.23 6.94
N ASN A 78 0.37 -1.06 6.31
CA ASN A 78 0.78 0.19 6.96
C ASN A 78 -0.01 0.46 8.26
N THR A 79 -1.26 -0.02 8.32
CA THR A 79 -2.14 0.09 9.50
C THR A 79 -1.61 -0.66 10.71
N PHE A 80 -0.92 -1.80 10.52
CA PHE A 80 -0.38 -2.59 11.63
C PHE A 80 0.84 -1.95 12.28
N GLU A 81 1.78 -1.44 11.48
CA GLU A 81 2.95 -0.72 12.02
C GLU A 81 2.56 0.63 12.63
N VAL A 82 1.56 1.32 12.06
CA VAL A 82 1.02 2.56 12.64
C VAL A 82 0.28 2.28 13.95
N TYR A 83 -0.49 1.18 14.02
CA TYR A 83 -1.09 0.72 15.26
C TYR A 83 -0.03 0.34 16.31
N LYS A 84 1.06 -0.31 15.89
CA LYS A 84 2.19 -0.63 16.75
C LYS A 84 2.90 0.64 17.27
N LEU A 85 3.07 1.66 16.42
CA LEU A 85 3.59 2.98 16.82
C LEU A 85 2.66 3.68 17.82
N TRP A 86 1.35 3.63 17.59
CA TRP A 86 0.34 4.15 18.53
C TRP A 86 0.37 3.43 19.88
N LYS A 87 0.59 2.11 19.88
CA LYS A 87 0.74 1.31 21.10
C LYS A 87 2.04 1.62 21.85
N LEU A 88 3.15 1.84 21.13
CA LEU A 88 4.45 2.19 21.72
C LEU A 88 4.44 3.60 22.33
N HIS A 89 3.69 4.53 21.72
CA HIS A 89 3.51 5.90 22.20
C HIS A 89 2.77 6.00 23.56
N GLN A 90 1.84 5.08 23.82
CA GLN A 90 1.07 5.02 25.07
C GLN A 90 1.85 4.43 26.26
N ALA A 91 3.12 4.05 26.09
CA ALA A 91 3.91 3.55 27.20
C ALA A 91 4.06 4.62 28.31
N GLU A 92 3.73 4.26 29.56
CA GLU A 92 3.79 5.14 30.74
C GLU A 92 5.19 5.72 31.04
N VAL A 93 6.23 5.20 30.38
CA VAL A 93 7.64 5.56 30.54
C VAL A 93 8.00 6.91 29.90
N LEU A 94 7.15 7.48 29.03
CA LEU A 94 7.44 8.73 28.32
C LEU A 94 6.93 9.97 29.07
N SER A 95 7.72 11.06 29.03
CA SER A 95 7.29 12.35 29.55
C SER A 95 6.07 12.90 28.78
N LEU A 96 5.35 13.88 29.34
CA LEU A 96 4.18 14.46 28.68
C LEU A 96 4.58 15.19 27.38
N ASP A 97 5.74 15.85 27.38
CA ASP A 97 6.27 16.59 26.23
C ASP A 97 6.75 15.64 25.13
N GLU A 98 7.44 14.55 25.50
CA GLU A 98 7.85 13.51 24.55
C GLU A 98 6.65 12.83 23.90
N ARG A 99 5.58 12.58 24.67
CA ARG A 99 4.32 12.09 24.12
C ARG A 99 3.72 13.09 23.14
N ASN A 100 3.63 14.37 23.46
CA ASN A 100 3.07 15.33 22.52
C ASN A 100 3.90 15.46 21.23
N PHE A 101 5.24 15.42 21.34
CA PHE A 101 6.14 15.41 20.20
C PHE A 101 5.90 14.18 19.30
N TRP A 102 5.94 12.97 19.86
CA TRP A 102 5.76 11.75 19.08
C TRP A 102 4.35 11.63 18.49
N ARG A 103 3.32 12.09 19.21
CA ARG A 103 1.96 12.15 18.68
C ARG A 103 1.90 13.03 17.43
N ASN A 104 2.47 14.23 17.48
CA ASN A 104 2.48 15.13 16.32
C ASN A 104 3.31 14.57 15.17
N THR A 105 4.46 13.95 15.45
CA THR A 105 5.29 13.31 14.43
C THR A 105 4.58 12.12 13.77
N ILE A 106 3.94 11.25 14.55
CA ILE A 106 3.13 10.13 14.03
C ILE A 106 1.96 10.66 13.21
N ILE A 107 1.23 11.67 13.69
CA ILE A 107 0.14 12.29 12.95
C ILE A 107 0.66 12.90 11.65
N HIS A 108 1.79 13.61 11.65
CA HIS A 108 2.35 14.24 10.46
C HIS A 108 2.81 13.21 9.42
N VAL A 109 3.48 12.14 9.86
CA VAL A 109 3.92 11.04 8.99
C VAL A 109 2.72 10.24 8.48
N ALA A 110 1.72 9.99 9.34
CA ALA A 110 0.48 9.34 8.96
C ALA A 110 -0.29 10.19 7.96
N PHE A 111 -0.56 11.48 8.22
CA PHE A 111 -1.29 12.36 7.31
C PHE A 111 -0.58 12.54 5.96
N ARG A 112 0.74 12.69 5.96
CA ARG A 112 1.52 12.86 4.73
C ARG A 112 1.56 11.58 3.88
N LYS A 113 1.43 10.39 4.48
CA LYS A 113 1.49 9.08 3.79
C LYS A 113 0.14 8.37 3.60
N TYR A 114 -0.89 8.64 4.42
CA TYR A 114 -2.25 8.09 4.30
C TYR A 114 -3.18 8.94 3.44
N SER A 115 -2.69 10.06 2.90
CA SER A 115 -3.42 10.72 1.83
C SER A 115 -3.39 9.78 0.61
N ILE A 116 -4.43 8.95 0.50
CA ILE A 116 -4.70 8.07 -0.64
C ILE A 116 -4.62 8.91 -1.93
N PHE A 117 -4.98 10.20 -1.85
CA PHE A 117 -4.83 11.19 -2.91
C PHE A 117 -3.38 11.47 -3.35
N HIS A 118 -2.40 11.44 -2.44
CA HIS A 118 -0.99 11.60 -2.79
C HIS A 118 -0.41 10.32 -3.43
N ASP A 119 -0.80 9.13 -2.96
CA ASP A 119 -0.44 7.86 -3.61
C ASP A 119 -1.09 7.72 -5.00
N ILE A 120 -2.35 8.15 -5.16
CA ILE A 120 -3.02 8.26 -6.47
C ILE A 120 -2.28 9.21 -7.40
N LYS A 121 -1.87 10.38 -6.91
CA LYS A 121 -1.16 11.38 -7.73
C LYS A 121 0.23 10.91 -8.18
N SER A 122 0.93 10.12 -7.37
CA SER A 122 2.26 9.59 -7.73
C SER A 122 2.21 8.31 -8.57
N CYS A 123 1.18 7.48 -8.41
CA CYS A 123 1.06 6.18 -9.09
C CYS A 123 -0.06 6.15 -10.16
N HIS A 124 -0.27 7.26 -10.87
CA HIS A 124 -1.34 7.42 -11.86
C HIS A 124 -1.47 6.26 -12.87
N HIS A 125 -0.36 5.73 -13.41
CA HIS A 125 -0.38 4.60 -14.36
C HIS A 125 -1.05 3.35 -13.80
N TYR A 126 -0.81 3.05 -12.51
CA TYR A 126 -1.42 1.88 -11.87
C TYR A 126 -2.93 2.06 -11.72
N TYR A 127 -3.37 3.23 -11.26
CA TYR A 127 -4.80 3.51 -11.08
C TYR A 127 -5.55 3.60 -12.40
N VAL A 128 -4.96 4.19 -13.44
CA VAL A 128 -5.55 4.22 -14.79
C VAL A 128 -5.70 2.81 -15.35
N ALA A 129 -4.66 1.96 -15.22
CA ALA A 129 -4.73 0.57 -15.64
C ALA A 129 -5.76 -0.24 -14.83
N TYR A 130 -5.91 0.05 -13.54
CA TYR A 130 -6.89 -0.59 -12.68
C TYR A 130 -8.33 -0.17 -13.03
N LEU A 131 -8.56 1.12 -13.32
CA LEU A 131 -9.85 1.58 -13.83
C LEU A 131 -10.20 0.91 -15.16
N PHE A 132 -9.22 0.74 -16.04
CA PHE A 132 -9.40 0.01 -17.30
C PHE A 132 -9.75 -1.47 -17.09
N LEU A 133 -9.13 -2.14 -16.11
CA LEU A 133 -9.48 -3.50 -15.71
C LEU A 133 -10.91 -3.57 -15.16
N MET A 134 -11.33 -2.61 -14.33
CA MET A 134 -12.71 -2.57 -13.79
C MET A 134 -13.74 -2.33 -14.89
N ALA A 135 -13.46 -1.44 -15.85
CA ALA A 135 -14.30 -1.23 -17.02
C ALA A 135 -14.38 -2.50 -17.89
N THR A 136 -13.26 -3.22 -18.04
CA THR A 136 -13.21 -4.53 -18.71
C THR A 136 -14.07 -5.56 -18.01
N LEU A 137 -13.95 -5.68 -16.68
CA LEU A 137 -14.76 -6.61 -15.89
C LEU A 137 -16.25 -6.31 -16.04
N PHE A 138 -16.63 -5.04 -15.97
CA PHE A 138 -18.03 -4.61 -16.16
C PHE A 138 -18.55 -4.97 -17.56
N ASN A 139 -17.74 -4.75 -18.61
CA ASN A 139 -18.11 -5.11 -19.98
C ASN A 139 -18.31 -6.62 -20.14
N VAL A 140 -17.39 -7.44 -19.61
CA VAL A 140 -17.48 -8.90 -19.67
C VAL A 140 -18.68 -9.39 -18.86
N TRP A 141 -18.90 -8.84 -17.67
CA TRP A 141 -20.05 -9.18 -16.82
C TRP A 141 -21.39 -8.88 -17.50
N SER A 142 -21.48 -7.77 -18.25
CA SER A 142 -22.71 -7.42 -18.99
C SER A 142 -23.05 -8.36 -20.16
N LYS A 143 -22.11 -9.24 -20.55
CA LYS A 143 -22.26 -10.18 -21.68
C LYS A 143 -22.54 -11.62 -21.24
N ILE A 144 -22.53 -11.89 -19.93
CA ILE A 144 -22.89 -13.16 -19.30
C ILE A 144 -24.35 -13.09 -18.87
#